data_AF-A0A0R3S2K1-F1
#
_entry.id   AF-A0A0R3S2K1-F1
#
_cell.length_a   1.000
_cell.length_b   1.000
_cell.length_c   1.000
_cell.angle_alpha   90.00
_cell.angle_beta   90.00
_cell.angle_gamma   90.00
#
_symmetry.space_group_name_H-M   'P 1'
#
loop_
_entity.id
_entity.type
_entity.pdbx_description
1 polymer ?
#
loop_
_entity_poly.entity_id
_entity_poly.type
_entity_poly.pdbx_seq_one_letter_code
_entity_poly.pdbx_strand_id
1 'polypeptide(L)'
;MQLFNKFNGNTLNGNSFEMSDKLNRELKMYHNNLIDSYDKLHRKVAQISEKVFNNEKVQNLWHLAVQNPNFTTSELESIRIELNHFDKRLEKMKYYDEELRAVKKQQEKLGKLNVFDEDVSSFEEENKRLQRKLRKLENYLETKIIHTEL
;
A
#
# COMPACT_ATOMS: atom_id res chain seq x y z
N MET A 1 17.85 74.66 33.59
CA MET A 1 18.71 73.47 33.35
C MET A 1 17.85 72.36 32.81
N GLN A 2 18.01 72.07 31.52
CA GLN A 2 17.35 71.01 30.78
C GLN A 2 17.83 69.63 31.28
N LEU A 3 16.92 68.68 31.41
CA LEU A 3 17.25 67.26 31.21
C LEU A 3 16.28 66.68 30.20
N PHE A 4 16.74 66.70 28.96
CA PHE A 4 16.30 65.86 27.85
C PHE A 4 16.42 64.38 28.24
N ASN A 5 15.37 63.57 28.01
CA ASN A 5 15.52 62.33 27.23
C ASN A 5 14.17 61.68 26.90
N LYS A 6 13.65 62.05 25.71
CA LYS A 6 13.39 61.15 24.59
C LYS A 6 13.07 59.69 24.96
N PHE A 7 11.80 59.40 25.26
CA PHE A 7 11.24 58.09 24.95
C PHE A 7 10.64 58.14 23.55
N ASN A 8 11.52 57.82 22.61
CA ASN A 8 11.26 57.67 21.19
C ASN A 8 10.27 56.51 21.01
N GLY A 9 9.15 56.75 20.34
CA GLY A 9 8.30 55.68 19.83
C GLY A 9 9.11 54.86 18.82
N ASN A 10 9.26 53.56 19.05
CA ASN A 10 9.60 52.53 18.06
C ASN A 10 9.73 51.17 18.74
N THR A 11 8.61 50.53 19.08
CA THR A 11 8.67 49.13 19.56
C THR A 11 7.42 48.31 19.20
N LEU A 12 6.90 48.34 17.97
CA LEU A 12 5.79 47.44 17.59
C LEU A 12 5.77 46.94 16.13
N ASN A 13 6.89 46.96 15.38
CA ASN A 13 6.88 46.48 13.97
C ASN A 13 7.73 45.23 13.67
N GLY A 14 8.65 44.80 14.56
CA GLY A 14 9.51 43.64 14.31
C GLY A 14 8.79 42.29 14.39
N ASN A 15 7.90 42.12 15.38
CA ASN A 15 7.18 40.86 15.61
C ASN A 15 6.14 40.54 14.53
N SER A 16 5.55 41.56 13.90
CA SER A 16 4.50 41.37 12.88
C SER A 16 5.07 40.82 11.58
N PHE A 17 6.23 41.31 11.15
CA PHE A 17 6.91 40.86 9.94
C PHE A 17 7.42 39.43 10.08
N GLU A 18 8.07 39.10 11.20
CA GLU A 18 8.59 37.75 11.45
C GLU A 18 7.48 36.70 11.61
N MET A 19 6.36 37.08 12.24
CA MET A 19 5.15 36.25 12.31
C MET A 19 4.52 36.04 10.91
N SER A 20 4.47 37.09 10.08
CA SER A 20 3.97 37.02 8.71
C SER A 20 4.84 36.12 7.83
N ASP A 21 6.17 36.24 7.94
CA ASP A 21 7.12 35.39 7.22
C ASP A 21 7.03 33.93 7.63
N LYS A 22 6.87 33.66 8.92
CA LYS A 22 6.66 32.31 9.44
C LYS A 22 5.36 31.72 8.90
N LEU A 23 4.26 32.47 8.94
CA LEU A 23 2.96 32.04 8.43
C LEU A 23 3.01 31.77 6.92
N ASN A 24 3.73 32.60 6.15
CA ASN A 24 3.89 32.43 4.72
C ASN A 24 4.73 31.18 4.39
N ARG A 25 5.76 30.87 5.19
CA ARG A 25 6.53 29.62 5.05
C ARG A 25 5.66 28.40 5.35
N GLU A 26 4.90 28.42 6.44
CA GLU A 26 3.98 27.34 6.79
C GLU A 26 2.93 27.13 5.70
N LEU A 27 2.33 28.21 5.20
CA LEU A 27 1.34 28.15 4.12
C LEU A 27 1.93 27.55 2.84
N LYS A 28 3.15 27.94 2.46
CA LYS A 28 3.86 27.33 1.31
C LYS A 28 4.13 25.85 1.54
N MET A 29 4.53 25.45 2.74
CA MET A 29 4.72 24.03 3.06
C MET A 29 3.41 23.24 2.93
N TYR A 30 2.30 23.75 3.50
CA TYR A 30 1.00 23.10 3.36
C TYR A 30 0.54 23.02 1.91
N HIS A 31 0.72 24.09 1.13
CA HIS A 31 0.38 24.13 -0.28
C HIS A 31 1.18 23.09 -1.09
N ASN A 32 2.50 23.04 -0.89
CA ASN A 32 3.34 22.05 -1.56
C ASN A 32 2.97 20.62 -1.15
N ASN A 33 2.74 20.38 0.14
CA ASN A 33 2.29 19.08 0.63
C ASN A 33 0.94 18.68 0.03
N LEU A 34 0.01 19.63 -0.14
CA LEU A 34 -1.30 19.39 -0.74
C LEU A 34 -1.17 19.04 -2.23
N ILE A 35 -0.34 19.79 -2.97
CA ILE A 35 -0.03 19.50 -4.38
C ILE A 35 0.60 18.12 -4.52
N ASP A 36 1.62 17.81 -3.72
CA ASP A 36 2.29 16.51 -3.74
C ASP A 36 1.32 15.36 -3.45
N SER A 37 0.41 15.58 -2.50
CA SER A 37 -0.63 14.60 -2.14
C SER A 37 -1.64 14.42 -3.27
N TYR A 38 -2.06 15.52 -3.89
CA TYR A 38 -2.96 15.52 -5.04
C TYR A 38 -2.33 14.83 -6.25
N ASP A 39 -1.09 15.14 -6.59
CA ASP A 39 -0.38 14.54 -7.72
C ASP A 39 -0.20 13.02 -7.53
N LYS A 40 0.12 12.59 -6.31
CA LYS A 40 0.16 11.16 -5.96
C LYS A 40 -1.20 10.51 -6.14
N LEU A 41 -2.28 11.15 -5.71
CA LEU A 41 -3.63 10.64 -5.88
C LEU A 41 -4.03 10.59 -7.36
N HIS A 42 -3.77 11.64 -8.12
CA HIS A 42 -4.06 11.73 -9.55
C HIS A 42 -3.36 10.64 -10.33
N ARG A 43 -2.06 10.42 -10.08
CA ARG A 43 -1.29 9.32 -10.68
C ARG A 43 -1.89 7.95 -10.33
N LYS A 44 -2.30 7.73 -9.09
CA LYS A 44 -2.95 6.48 -8.68
C LYS A 44 -4.28 6.29 -9.41
N VAL A 45 -5.13 7.32 -9.46
CA VAL A 45 -6.44 7.26 -10.14
C VAL A 45 -6.28 7.00 -11.65
N ALA A 46 -5.33 7.68 -12.30
CA ALA A 46 -5.04 7.46 -13.72
C ALA A 46 -4.48 6.04 -14.00
N GLN A 47 -3.75 5.44 -13.06
CA GLN A 47 -3.30 4.05 -13.16
C GLN A 47 -4.40 3.02 -12.86
N ILE A 48 -5.40 3.39 -12.05
CA ILE A 48 -6.52 2.52 -11.69
C ILE A 48 -7.48 2.32 -12.86
N SER A 49 -7.60 3.28 -13.78
CA SER A 49 -8.55 3.17 -14.90
C SER A 49 -8.21 2.07 -15.92
N GLU A 50 -7.05 1.42 -15.83
CA GLU A 50 -6.61 0.41 -16.79
C GLU A 50 -6.32 -0.98 -16.15
N LYS A 51 -6.19 -1.06 -14.82
CA LYS A 51 -5.87 -2.30 -14.12
C LYS A 51 -7.13 -3.02 -13.64
N VAL A 52 -7.41 -4.18 -14.24
CA VAL A 52 -8.52 -5.06 -13.82
C VAL A 52 -8.18 -5.78 -12.51
N PHE A 53 -6.88 -6.04 -12.30
CA PHE A 53 -6.35 -6.69 -11.09
C PHE A 53 -5.21 -5.86 -10.50
N ASN A 54 -5.06 -5.91 -9.17
CA ASN A 54 -4.01 -5.17 -8.48
C ASN A 54 -2.63 -5.83 -8.67
N ASN A 55 -2.60 -7.16 -8.65
CA ASN A 55 -1.39 -7.94 -8.84
C ASN A 55 -1.06 -8.12 -10.33
N GLU A 56 0.17 -7.78 -10.71
CA GLU A 56 0.67 -7.87 -12.09
C GLU A 56 0.64 -9.31 -12.64
N LYS A 57 0.90 -10.32 -11.80
CA LYS A 57 0.84 -11.72 -12.22
C LYS A 57 -0.59 -12.12 -12.58
N VAL A 58 -1.57 -11.69 -11.80
CA VAL A 58 -2.99 -11.97 -12.07
C VAL A 58 -3.44 -11.24 -13.34
N GLN A 59 -2.99 -10.01 -13.53
CA GLN A 59 -3.23 -9.25 -14.76
C GLN A 59 -2.66 -9.98 -15.99
N ASN A 60 -1.46 -10.56 -15.89
CA ASN A 60 -0.85 -11.34 -16.97
C ASN A 60 -1.65 -12.61 -17.27
N LEU A 61 -2.09 -13.36 -16.24
CA LEU A 61 -2.96 -14.53 -16.43
C LEU A 61 -4.28 -14.17 -17.12
N TRP A 62 -4.88 -13.04 -16.74
CA TRP A 62 -6.08 -12.55 -17.42
C TRP A 62 -5.82 -12.23 -18.89
N HIS A 63 -4.70 -11.57 -19.20
CA HIS A 63 -4.34 -11.26 -20.58
C HIS A 63 -4.17 -12.54 -21.43
N LEU A 64 -3.52 -13.57 -20.88
CA LEU A 64 -3.38 -14.87 -21.54
C LEU A 64 -4.75 -15.55 -21.75
N ALA A 65 -5.65 -15.49 -20.76
CA ALA A 65 -6.98 -16.05 -20.88
C ALA A 65 -7.80 -15.37 -22.00
N VAL A 66 -7.77 -14.04 -22.08
CA VAL A 66 -8.48 -13.28 -23.12
C VAL A 66 -7.93 -13.53 -24.52
N GLN A 67 -6.61 -13.78 -24.64
CA GLN A 67 -5.98 -14.11 -25.92
C GLN A 67 -6.30 -15.53 -26.41
N ASN A 68 -6.75 -16.43 -25.53
CA ASN A 68 -7.04 -17.80 -25.87
C ASN A 68 -8.43 -17.92 -26.54
N PRO A 69 -8.51 -18.29 -27.83
CA PRO A 69 -9.77 -18.36 -28.56
C PRO A 69 -10.66 -19.54 -28.14
N ASN A 70 -10.15 -20.48 -27.34
CA ASN A 70 -10.88 -21.68 -26.93
C ASN A 70 -11.90 -21.39 -25.81
N PHE A 71 -11.82 -20.23 -25.17
CA PHE A 71 -12.77 -19.87 -24.12
C PHE A 71 -13.99 -19.14 -24.67
N THR A 72 -15.16 -19.58 -24.24
CA THR A 72 -16.41 -18.84 -24.41
C THR A 72 -16.45 -17.63 -23.47
N THR A 73 -17.32 -16.66 -23.78
CA THR A 73 -17.54 -15.48 -22.93
C THR A 73 -17.93 -15.86 -21.49
N SER A 74 -18.71 -16.94 -21.32
CA SER A 74 -19.12 -17.43 -20.00
C SER A 74 -17.94 -18.01 -19.20
N GLU A 75 -17.02 -18.72 -19.87
CA GLU A 75 -15.83 -19.27 -19.22
C GLU A 75 -14.83 -18.18 -18.87
N LEU A 76 -14.66 -17.18 -19.74
CA LEU A 76 -13.84 -16.00 -19.45
C LEU A 76 -14.35 -15.27 -18.20
N GLU A 77 -15.67 -15.10 -18.05
CA GLU A 77 -16.22 -14.47 -16.84
C GLU A 77 -16.00 -15.35 -15.59
N SER A 78 -16.13 -16.67 -15.70
CA SER A 78 -15.78 -17.58 -14.60
C SER A 78 -14.30 -17.46 -14.20
N ILE A 79 -13.40 -17.43 -15.19
CA ILE A 79 -11.96 -17.25 -14.98
C ILE A 79 -11.67 -15.90 -14.34
N ARG A 80 -12.34 -14.83 -14.78
CA ARG A 80 -12.20 -13.49 -14.19
C ARG A 80 -12.56 -13.48 -12.70
N ILE A 81 -13.65 -14.14 -12.33
CA ILE A 81 -14.09 -14.26 -10.93
C ILE A 81 -13.06 -15.06 -10.12
N GLU A 82 -12.58 -16.18 -10.65
CA GLU A 82 -11.54 -17.00 -10.01
C GLU A 82 -10.23 -16.20 -9.81
N LEU A 83 -9.80 -15.44 -10.82
CA LEU A 83 -8.63 -14.56 -10.75
C LEU A 83 -8.82 -13.42 -9.75
N ASN A 84 -10.03 -12.85 -9.63
CA ASN A 84 -10.32 -11.83 -8.62
C ASN A 84 -10.22 -12.39 -7.20
N HIS A 85 -10.69 -13.61 -6.98
CA HIS A 85 -10.50 -14.29 -5.69
C HIS A 85 -9.02 -14.57 -5.42
N PHE A 86 -8.24 -14.94 -6.44
CA PHE A 86 -6.81 -15.16 -6.31
C PHE A 86 -6.05 -13.86 -5.97
N ASP A 87 -6.36 -12.75 -6.65
CA ASP A 87 -5.79 -11.41 -6.39
C ASP A 87 -6.01 -10.98 -4.93
N LYS A 88 -7.25 -11.08 -4.44
CA LYS A 88 -7.59 -10.76 -3.03
C LYS A 88 -6.84 -11.67 -2.05
N ARG A 89 -6.65 -12.94 -2.38
CA ARG A 89 -5.91 -13.88 -1.52
C ARG A 89 -4.40 -13.56 -1.51
N LEU A 90 -3.84 -13.10 -2.62
CA LEU A 90 -2.45 -12.62 -2.69
C LEU A 90 -2.24 -11.37 -1.83
N GLU A 91 -3.17 -10.42 -1.88
CA GLU A 91 -3.13 -9.22 -1.03
C GLU A 91 -3.20 -9.60 0.46
N LYS A 92 -4.14 -10.47 0.83
CA LYS A 92 -4.27 -10.98 2.20
C LYS A 92 -3.00 -11.71 2.67
N MET A 93 -2.39 -12.50 1.80
CA MET A 93 -1.14 -13.23 2.07
C MET A 93 0.02 -12.26 2.33
N LYS A 94 0.13 -11.19 1.52
CA LYS A 94 1.13 -10.15 1.73
C LYS A 94 0.98 -9.47 3.09
N TYR A 95 -0.26 -9.15 3.48
CA TYR A 95 -0.55 -8.58 4.80
C TYR A 95 -0.09 -9.51 5.94
N TYR A 96 -0.39 -10.81 5.86
CA TYR A 96 0.05 -11.78 6.89
C TYR A 96 1.57 -11.96 6.95
N ASP A 97 2.25 -11.91 5.80
CA ASP A 97 3.72 -11.93 5.79
C ASP A 97 4.32 -10.68 6.46
N GLU A 98 3.72 -9.51 6.25
CA GLU A 98 4.13 -8.26 6.91
C GLU A 98 3.88 -8.31 8.42
N GLU A 99 2.71 -8.80 8.84
CA GLU A 99 2.36 -8.99 10.25
C GLU A 99 3.29 -9.98 10.95
N LEU A 100 3.55 -11.13 10.33
CA LEU A 100 4.46 -12.14 10.86
C LEU A 100 5.89 -11.59 11.00
N ARG A 101 6.36 -10.79 10.03
CA ARG A 101 7.67 -10.11 10.12
C ARG A 101 7.71 -9.10 11.26
N ALA A 102 6.63 -8.33 11.46
CA ALA A 102 6.55 -7.36 12.54
C ALA A 102 6.60 -8.04 13.92
N VAL A 103 5.84 -9.13 14.09
CA VAL A 103 5.81 -9.94 15.32
C VAL A 103 7.18 -10.55 15.61
N LYS A 104 7.83 -11.18 14.62
CA LYS A 104 9.19 -11.73 14.77
C LYS A 104 10.21 -10.66 15.18
N LYS A 105 10.15 -9.48 14.57
CA LYS A 105 11.02 -8.35 14.94
C LYS A 105 10.79 -7.86 16.37
N GLN A 106 9.55 -7.91 16.87
CA GLN A 106 9.26 -7.58 18.27
C GLN A 106 9.79 -8.66 19.22
N GLN A 107 9.65 -9.94 18.85
CA GLN A 107 10.19 -11.06 19.62
C GLN A 107 11.71 -10.99 19.76
N GLU A 108 12.43 -10.70 18.67
CA GLU A 108 13.88 -10.51 18.69
C GLU A 108 14.32 -9.40 19.65
N LYS A 109 13.54 -8.32 19.77
CA LYS A 109 13.82 -7.20 20.69
C LYS A 109 13.57 -7.54 22.15
N LEU A 110 12.58 -8.39 22.44
CA LEU A 110 12.17 -8.74 23.80
C LEU A 110 12.95 -9.94 24.38
N GLY A 111 13.62 -10.74 23.55
CA GLY A 111 14.43 -11.88 23.96
C GLY A 111 13.62 -13.10 24.43
N LYS A 112 14.31 -14.09 25.04
CA LYS A 112 13.75 -15.41 25.43
C LYS A 112 12.72 -15.39 26.57
N LEU A 113 12.27 -14.23 27.04
CA LEU A 113 11.42 -14.11 28.25
C LEU A 113 9.91 -14.21 27.97
N ASN A 114 9.48 -14.35 26.72
CA ASN A 114 8.07 -14.28 26.35
C ASN A 114 7.40 -15.65 26.20
N VAL A 115 6.25 -15.79 26.86
CA VAL A 115 5.27 -16.90 26.73
C VAL A 115 4.60 -16.95 25.33
N PHE A 116 4.80 -15.91 24.50
CA PHE A 116 4.20 -15.77 23.18
C PHE A 116 4.83 -16.62 22.06
N ASP A 117 5.87 -17.43 22.35
CA ASP A 117 6.59 -18.20 21.31
C ASP A 117 5.69 -19.26 20.63
N GLU A 118 4.77 -19.86 21.38
CA GLU A 118 3.82 -20.85 20.84
C GLU A 118 2.80 -20.22 19.88
N ASP A 119 2.30 -19.02 20.20
CA ASP A 119 1.35 -18.27 19.35
C ASP A 119 2.01 -17.84 18.02
N VAL A 120 3.27 -17.39 18.07
CA VAL A 120 4.03 -17.02 16.86
C VAL A 120 4.29 -18.25 15.98
N SER A 121 4.63 -19.39 16.58
CA SER A 121 4.83 -20.64 15.86
C SER A 121 3.54 -21.12 15.17
N SER A 122 2.42 -21.09 15.89
CA SER A 122 1.09 -21.42 15.34
C SER A 122 0.70 -20.52 14.17
N PHE A 123 0.90 -19.20 14.32
CA PHE A 123 0.64 -18.23 13.27
C PHE A 123 1.53 -18.44 12.04
N GLU A 124 2.82 -18.76 12.24
CA GLU A 124 3.73 -19.10 11.15
C GLU A 124 3.30 -20.37 10.39
N GLU A 125 2.84 -21.40 11.11
CA GLU A 125 2.31 -22.61 10.50
C GLU A 125 1.06 -22.34 9.67
N GLU A 126 0.11 -21.56 10.19
CA GLU A 126 -1.09 -21.17 9.46
C GLU A 126 -0.71 -20.41 8.19
N ASN A 127 0.22 -19.46 8.30
CA ASN A 127 0.68 -18.67 7.18
C ASN A 127 1.32 -19.56 6.09
N LYS A 128 2.16 -20.53 6.48
CA LYS A 128 2.71 -21.55 5.57
C LYS A 128 1.63 -22.40 4.90
N ARG A 129 0.58 -22.78 5.63
CA ARG A 129 -0.56 -23.54 5.08
C ARG A 129 -1.31 -22.71 4.03
N LEU A 130 -1.52 -21.42 4.29
CA LEU A 130 -2.14 -20.49 3.34
C LEU A 130 -1.28 -20.33 2.08
N GLN A 131 0.03 -20.13 2.20
CA GLN A 131 0.95 -20.07 1.06
C GLN A 131 0.87 -21.32 0.18
N ARG A 132 0.83 -22.52 0.78
CA ARG A 132 0.69 -23.78 0.03
C ARG A 132 -0.63 -23.85 -0.72
N LYS A 133 -1.74 -23.43 -0.10
CA LYS A 133 -3.06 -23.38 -0.76
C LYS A 133 -3.07 -22.38 -1.91
N LEU A 134 -2.42 -21.22 -1.71
CA LEU A 134 -2.32 -20.18 -2.72
C LEU A 134 -1.52 -20.65 -3.94
N ARG A 135 -0.38 -21.30 -3.73
CA ARG A 135 0.42 -21.91 -4.80
C ARG A 135 -0.32 -23.00 -5.57
N LYS A 136 -1.16 -23.80 -4.89
CA LYS A 136 -2.00 -24.79 -5.57
C LYS A 136 -3.04 -24.12 -6.48
N LEU A 137 -3.66 -23.04 -6.00
CA LEU A 137 -4.63 -22.26 -6.79
C LEU A 137 -3.95 -21.59 -7.98
N GLU A 138 -2.76 -21.03 -7.77
CA GLU A 138 -1.91 -20.45 -8.80
C GLU A 138 -1.62 -21.47 -9.92
N ASN A 139 -1.09 -22.64 -9.57
CA ASN A 139 -0.79 -23.69 -10.54
C ASN A 139 -2.06 -24.17 -11.27
N TYR A 140 -3.19 -24.28 -10.57
CA TYR A 140 -4.48 -24.64 -11.19
C TYR A 140 -4.92 -23.58 -12.21
N LEU A 141 -4.81 -22.30 -11.88
CA LEU A 141 -5.17 -21.20 -12.80
C LEU A 141 -4.22 -21.14 -14.00
N GLU A 142 -2.91 -21.28 -13.77
CA GLU A 142 -1.91 -21.37 -14.84
C GLU A 142 -2.20 -22.55 -15.77
N THR A 143 -2.48 -23.73 -15.23
CA THR A 143 -2.79 -24.91 -16.04
C THR A 143 -4.09 -24.70 -16.82
N LYS A 144 -5.14 -24.21 -16.17
CA LYS A 144 -6.44 -23.97 -16.80
C LYS A 144 -6.35 -22.95 -17.93
N ILE A 145 -5.56 -21.89 -17.78
CA ILE A 145 -5.45 -20.79 -18.73
C ILE A 145 -4.45 -21.09 -19.86
N ILE A 146 -3.31 -21.70 -19.53
CA ILE A 146 -2.20 -21.91 -20.47
C ILE A 146 -2.28 -23.28 -21.15
N HIS A 147 -2.75 -24.31 -20.45
CA HIS A 147 -2.75 -25.70 -20.92
C HIS A 147 -4.14 -26.20 -21.34
N THR A 148 -5.05 -25.32 -21.73
CA THR A 148 -6.35 -25.69 -22.33
C THR A 148 -6.19 -26.20 -23.79
N GLU A 149 -5.10 -26.93 -24.05
CA GLU A 149 -4.98 -27.86 -25.16
C GLU A 149 -4.98 -29.27 -24.58
N LEU A 150 -6.16 -29.86 -24.40
CA LEU A 150 -6.36 -31.32 -24.37
C LEU A 150 -7.84 -31.62 -24.70
#